data_AF-A0A326GD22-F1
#
_entry.id   AF-A0A326GD22-F1
#
_cell.length_a   1.000
_cell.length_b   1.000
_cell.length_c   1.000
_cell.angle_alpha   90.00
_cell.angle_beta   90.00
_cell.angle_gamma   90.00
#
_symmetry.space_group_name_H-M   'P 1'
#
loop_
_entity.id
_entity.type
_entity.pdbx_description
1 polymer ?
#
loop_
_entity_poly.entity_id
_entity_poly.type
_entity_poly.pdbx_seq_one_letter_code
_entity_poly.pdbx_strand_id
1 'polypeptide(L)'
;MEKFIVFGPLAASIIAGFGWRVMSEKGAQALTTAVLFVACALSWIVFLGFDGTPRHIPVMDWIVSGDFHAEWALRIDRLTAIMLIVVTTVSALVHLYSMGYMAHDDNWTEDEPYKARFFAYLSFFTFAMLMLVTADNLLQMFFGWEGVGVASYLLIGFYYKKPSANAAAMKAFIVNRVG
;
A
#
# COMPACT_ATOMS: atom_id res chain seq x y z
N MET A 1 -13.55 0.63 -11.35
CA MET A 1 -13.27 -0.27 -10.21
C MET A 1 -11.79 -0.22 -9.83
N GLU A 2 -10.93 -0.17 -10.83
CA GLU A 2 -9.47 -0.08 -10.82
C GLU A 2 -8.95 1.07 -9.94
N LYS A 3 -9.54 2.27 -10.05
CA LYS A 3 -9.19 3.40 -9.17
C LYS A 3 -9.41 3.06 -7.69
N PHE A 4 -10.49 2.35 -7.34
CA PHE A 4 -10.72 1.94 -5.95
C PHE A 4 -9.73 0.87 -5.49
N ILE A 5 -9.37 -0.09 -6.35
CA ILE A 5 -8.37 -1.12 -6.03
C ILE A 5 -7.06 -0.45 -5.60
N VAL A 6 -6.60 0.55 -6.38
CA VAL A 6 -5.34 1.25 -6.12
C VAL A 6 -5.45 2.24 -4.96
N PHE A 7 -6.42 3.16 -4.98
CA PHE A 7 -6.51 4.26 -4.00
C PHE A 7 -7.24 3.89 -2.71
N GLY A 8 -8.02 2.81 -2.68
CA GLY A 8 -8.72 2.33 -1.48
C GLY A 8 -7.77 2.09 -0.30
N PRO A 9 -6.68 1.32 -0.46
CA PRO A 9 -5.67 1.14 0.57
C PRO A 9 -5.04 2.45 1.06
N LEU A 10 -4.83 3.43 0.18
CA LEU A 10 -4.32 4.76 0.59
C LEU A 10 -5.33 5.49 1.48
N ALA A 11 -6.60 5.53 1.08
CA ALA A 11 -7.66 6.14 1.88
C ALA A 11 -7.78 5.44 3.25
N ALA A 12 -7.74 4.11 3.28
CA ALA A 12 -7.76 3.34 4.51
C ALA A 12 -6.54 3.62 5.40
N SER A 13 -5.35 3.76 4.82
CA SER A 13 -4.12 4.12 5.51
C SER A 13 -4.22 5.49 6.20
N ILE A 14 -4.70 6.51 5.48
CA ILE A 14 -4.86 7.87 6.02
C ILE A 14 -5.92 7.88 7.13
N ILE A 15 -7.07 7.24 6.90
CA ILE A 15 -8.16 7.18 7.90
C ILE A 15 -7.71 6.41 9.14
N ALA A 16 -7.00 5.30 8.99
CA ALA A 16 -6.46 4.54 10.12
C ALA A 16 -5.34 5.30 10.84
N GLY A 17 -4.44 5.95 10.11
CA GLY A 17 -3.28 6.66 10.67
C GLY A 17 -3.64 7.92 11.45
N PHE A 18 -4.62 8.70 10.99
CA PHE A 18 -5.02 9.97 11.63
C PHE A 18 -6.36 9.88 12.37
N GLY A 19 -7.28 9.02 11.92
CA GLY A 19 -8.65 8.89 12.45
C GLY A 19 -8.82 7.86 13.56
N TRP A 20 -7.78 7.11 13.94
CA TRP A 20 -7.90 6.07 14.99
C TRP A 20 -8.34 6.63 16.35
N ARG A 21 -8.05 7.90 16.67
CA ARG A 21 -8.51 8.54 17.91
C ARG A 21 -10.03 8.62 18.01
N VAL A 22 -10.72 8.68 16.87
CA VAL A 22 -12.19 8.73 16.80
C VAL A 22 -12.77 7.31 16.68
N MET A 23 -12.11 6.44 15.92
CA MET A 23 -12.65 5.14 15.50
C MET A 23 -12.16 3.94 16.34
N SER A 24 -11.24 4.16 17.29
CA SER A 24 -10.47 3.15 18.03
C SER A 24 -9.50 2.33 17.17
N GLU A 25 -8.53 1.67 17.80
CA GLU A 25 -7.57 0.80 17.09
C GLU A 25 -8.24 -0.40 16.42
N LYS A 26 -9.24 -1.01 17.07
CA LYS A 26 -9.99 -2.14 16.50
C LYS A 26 -10.77 -1.70 15.26
N GLY A 27 -11.33 -0.49 15.29
CA GLY A 27 -12.00 0.09 14.12
C GLY A 27 -11.02 0.35 12.97
N ALA A 28 -9.81 0.84 13.26
CA ALA A 28 -8.77 1.07 12.26
C ALA A 28 -8.29 -0.24 11.60
N GLN A 29 -8.11 -1.30 12.40
CA GLN A 29 -7.81 -2.65 11.89
C GLN A 29 -8.95 -3.19 11.01
N ALA A 30 -10.19 -3.13 11.49
CA ALA A 30 -11.34 -3.62 10.75
C ALA A 30 -11.53 -2.88 9.42
N LEU A 31 -11.38 -1.54 9.42
CA LEU A 31 -11.48 -0.72 8.22
C LEU A 31 -10.42 -1.10 7.17
N THR A 32 -9.14 -1.09 7.56
CA THR A 32 -8.04 -1.41 6.65
C THR A 32 -8.18 -2.81 6.09
N THR A 33 -8.44 -3.81 6.93
CA THR A 33 -8.66 -5.18 6.47
C THR A 33 -9.86 -5.28 5.53
N ALA A 34 -11.01 -4.68 5.87
CA ALA A 34 -12.21 -4.73 5.03
C ALA A 34 -11.96 -4.11 3.64
N VAL A 35 -11.32 -2.94 3.59
CA VAL A 35 -10.97 -2.27 2.33
C VAL A 35 -10.06 -3.15 1.48
N LEU A 36 -9.09 -3.83 2.08
CA LEU A 36 -8.20 -4.75 1.37
C LEU A 36 -8.93 -5.98 0.83
N PHE A 37 -9.90 -6.54 1.57
CA PHE A 37 -10.74 -7.63 1.06
C PHE A 37 -11.64 -7.18 -0.09
N VAL A 38 -12.20 -5.97 -0.03
CA VAL A 38 -12.96 -5.40 -1.15
C VAL A 38 -12.05 -5.19 -2.37
N ALA A 39 -10.87 -4.62 -2.18
CA ALA A 39 -9.88 -4.45 -3.25
C ALA A 39 -9.48 -5.80 -3.86
N CYS A 40 -9.28 -6.83 -3.04
CA CYS A 40 -8.98 -8.19 -3.50
C CYS A 40 -10.10 -8.78 -4.35
N ALA A 41 -11.36 -8.71 -3.88
CA ALA A 41 -12.51 -9.19 -4.65
C ALA A 41 -12.63 -8.46 -6.00
N LEU A 42 -12.43 -7.14 -6.02
CA LEU A 42 -12.44 -6.34 -7.24
C LEU A 42 -11.28 -6.70 -8.19
N SER A 43 -10.08 -6.98 -7.68
CA SER A 43 -8.94 -7.46 -8.48
C SER A 43 -9.25 -8.77 -9.18
N TRP A 44 -9.91 -9.71 -8.48
CA TRP A 44 -10.34 -10.98 -9.08
C TRP A 44 -11.38 -10.78 -10.17
N ILE A 45 -12.33 -9.85 -9.99
CA ILE A 45 -13.29 -9.48 -11.03
C ILE A 45 -12.59 -8.89 -12.26
N VAL A 46 -11.60 -8.00 -12.05
CA VAL A 46 -10.81 -7.43 -13.16
C VAL A 46 -10.04 -8.52 -13.91
N PHE A 47 -9.44 -9.47 -13.20
CA PHE A 47 -8.69 -10.57 -13.81
C PHE A 47 -9.59 -11.52 -14.62
N LEU A 48 -10.71 -11.98 -14.04
CA LEU A 48 -11.62 -12.90 -14.70
C LEU A 48 -12.39 -12.25 -15.87
N GLY A 49 -12.62 -10.94 -15.80
CA GLY A 49 -13.25 -10.14 -16.85
C GLY A 49 -12.27 -9.51 -17.84
N PHE A 50 -10.99 -9.90 -17.84
CA PHE A 50 -9.99 -9.32 -18.74
C PHE A 50 -10.12 -9.93 -20.15
N ASP A 51 -10.47 -9.09 -21.13
CA ASP A 51 -10.70 -9.47 -22.53
C ASP A 51 -9.42 -9.60 -23.37
N GLY A 52 -8.25 -9.36 -22.75
CA GLY A 52 -6.96 -9.40 -23.43
C GLY A 52 -6.49 -8.05 -23.98
N THR A 53 -7.33 -7.01 -23.97
CA THR A 53 -6.99 -5.68 -24.47
C THR A 53 -6.44 -4.79 -23.35
N PRO A 54 -5.25 -4.17 -23.53
CA PRO A 54 -4.73 -3.22 -22.54
C PRO A 54 -5.67 -2.02 -22.38
N ARG A 55 -6.01 -1.68 -21.14
CA ARG A 55 -6.80 -0.49 -20.81
C ARG A 55 -5.89 0.58 -20.22
N HIS A 56 -6.07 1.80 -20.69
CA HIS A 56 -5.42 2.98 -20.15
C HIS A 56 -6.46 3.82 -19.42
N ILE A 57 -6.29 4.00 -18.10
CA ILE A 57 -7.26 4.70 -17.26
C ILE A 57 -6.62 5.99 -16.73
N PRO A 58 -6.87 7.15 -17.36
CA PRO A 58 -6.31 8.41 -16.91
C PRO A 58 -6.87 8.82 -15.55
N VAL A 59 -5.99 9.32 -14.68
CA VAL A 59 -6.32 9.85 -13.35
C VAL A 59 -6.26 11.37 -13.38
N MET A 60 -5.11 11.93 -13.76
CA MET A 60 -4.89 13.37 -13.89
C MET A 60 -3.59 13.66 -14.65
N ASP A 61 -3.48 14.85 -15.25
CA ASP A 61 -2.20 15.36 -15.73
C ASP A 61 -1.27 15.63 -14.56
N TRP A 62 -0.05 15.09 -14.60
CA TRP A 62 0.91 15.24 -13.50
C TRP A 62 1.92 16.34 -13.77
N ILE A 63 2.63 16.26 -14.91
CA ILE A 63 3.59 17.29 -15.32
C ILE A 63 3.31 17.64 -16.78
N VAL A 64 3.04 18.92 -17.02
CA VAL A 64 2.90 19.48 -18.36
C VAL A 64 3.90 20.62 -18.48
N SER A 65 4.94 20.44 -19.30
CA SER A 65 6.00 21.44 -19.49
C SER A 65 6.49 21.43 -20.93
N GLY A 66 5.96 22.35 -21.76
CA GLY A 66 6.25 22.40 -23.19
C GLY A 66 5.82 21.09 -23.86
N ASP A 67 6.76 20.42 -24.52
CA ASP A 67 6.52 19.12 -25.17
C ASP A 67 6.58 17.92 -24.21
N PHE A 68 7.03 18.12 -22.97
CA PHE A 68 7.03 17.04 -21.97
C PHE A 68 5.65 16.95 -21.29
N HIS A 69 4.98 15.83 -21.54
CA HIS A 69 3.69 15.49 -20.93
C HIS A 69 3.82 14.16 -20.19
N ALA A 70 3.71 14.22 -18.86
CA ALA A 70 3.64 13.04 -18.01
C ALA A 70 2.26 13.02 -17.35
N GLU A 71 1.46 12.03 -17.72
CA GLU A 71 0.13 11.80 -17.17
C GLU A 71 0.22 10.79 -16.00
N TRP A 72 -0.61 10.96 -14.98
CA TRP A 72 -0.87 9.87 -14.04
C TRP A 72 -2.00 9.01 -14.60
N ALA A 73 -1.68 7.78 -14.99
CA ALA A 73 -2.65 6.81 -15.49
C ALA A 73 -2.45 5.42 -14.90
N LEU A 74 -3.53 4.65 -14.81
CA LEU A 74 -3.47 3.24 -14.45
C LEU A 74 -3.50 2.41 -15.73
N ARG A 75 -2.38 1.76 -16.02
CA ARG A 75 -2.27 0.82 -17.12
C ARG A 75 -2.70 -0.56 -16.65
N ILE A 76 -3.70 -1.14 -17.31
CA ILE A 76 -4.22 -2.48 -17.01
C ILE A 76 -4.01 -3.36 -18.24
N ASP A 77 -2.93 -4.13 -18.23
CA ASP A 77 -2.71 -5.20 -19.19
C ASP A 77 -2.75 -6.58 -18.49
N ARG A 78 -2.42 -7.65 -19.22
CA ARG A 78 -2.43 -9.02 -18.68
C ARG A 78 -1.50 -9.16 -17.48
N LEU A 79 -0.32 -8.53 -17.54
CA LEU A 79 0.65 -8.60 -16.46
C LEU A 79 0.14 -7.84 -15.25
N THR A 80 -0.36 -6.61 -15.43
CA THR A 80 -0.92 -5.84 -14.31
C THR A 80 -2.13 -6.54 -13.70
N ALA A 81 -3.01 -7.15 -14.49
CA ALA A 81 -4.16 -7.90 -13.96
C ALA A 81 -3.73 -9.06 -13.03
N ILE A 82 -2.67 -9.79 -13.41
CA ILE A 82 -2.06 -10.83 -12.56
C ILE A 82 -1.41 -10.20 -11.31
N MET A 83 -0.68 -9.10 -11.46
CA MET A 83 -0.02 -8.47 -10.33
C MET A 83 -1.02 -7.86 -9.33
N LEU A 84 -2.15 -7.34 -9.80
CA LEU A 84 -3.23 -6.86 -8.94
C LEU A 84 -3.75 -7.97 -8.02
N ILE A 85 -4.08 -9.16 -8.57
CA ILE A 85 -4.57 -10.27 -7.75
C ILE A 85 -3.51 -10.74 -6.75
N VAL A 86 -2.24 -10.84 -7.15
CA VAL A 86 -1.15 -11.28 -6.28
C VAL A 86 -0.98 -10.31 -5.11
N VAL A 87 -0.83 -9.01 -5.42
CA VAL A 87 -0.60 -7.98 -4.40
C VAL A 87 -1.79 -7.86 -3.46
N THR A 88 -3.03 -7.79 -3.97
CA THR A 88 -4.21 -7.62 -3.10
C THR A 88 -4.52 -8.87 -2.29
N THR A 89 -4.33 -10.07 -2.84
CA THR A 89 -4.59 -11.33 -2.11
C THR A 89 -3.59 -11.52 -0.99
N VAL A 90 -2.29 -11.39 -1.27
CA VAL A 90 -1.25 -11.46 -0.25
C VAL A 90 -1.46 -10.37 0.80
N SER A 91 -1.72 -9.13 0.39
CA SER A 91 -1.98 -8.02 1.32
C SER A 91 -3.19 -8.26 2.22
N ALA A 92 -4.31 -8.77 1.68
CA ALA A 92 -5.50 -9.07 2.47
C ALA A 92 -5.24 -10.18 3.51
N LEU A 93 -4.51 -11.23 3.13
CA LEU A 93 -4.13 -12.30 4.04
C LEU A 93 -3.16 -11.81 5.12
N VAL A 94 -2.18 -10.98 4.76
CA VAL A 94 -1.26 -10.38 5.74
C VAL A 94 -2.03 -9.49 6.72
N HIS A 95 -2.97 -8.66 6.26
CA HIS A 95 -3.80 -7.84 7.14
C HIS A 95 -4.64 -8.70 8.11
N LEU A 96 -5.25 -9.78 7.61
CA LEU A 96 -6.00 -10.73 8.44
C LEU A 96 -5.11 -11.38 9.51
N TYR A 97 -3.93 -11.87 9.10
CA TYR A 97 -2.95 -12.45 10.00
C TYR A 97 -2.45 -11.45 11.05
N SER A 98 -2.16 -10.22 10.62
CA SER A 98 -1.67 -9.16 11.50
C SER A 98 -2.65 -8.75 12.58
N MET A 99 -3.96 -8.97 12.42
CA MET A 99 -4.95 -8.68 13.47
C MET A 99 -4.74 -9.59 14.68
N GLY A 100 -4.49 -10.88 14.44
CA GLY A 100 -4.17 -11.83 15.50
C GLY A 100 -2.76 -11.63 16.06
N TYR A 101 -1.78 -11.43 15.18
CA TYR A 101 -0.38 -11.25 15.55
C TYR A 101 -0.16 -10.01 16.44
N MET A 102 -0.75 -8.87 16.07
CA MET A 102 -0.62 -7.61 16.83
C MET A 102 -1.57 -7.52 18.03
N ALA A 103 -2.41 -8.52 18.28
CA ALA A 103 -3.32 -8.47 19.42
C ALA A 103 -2.58 -8.58 20.76
N HIS A 104 -1.45 -9.31 20.79
CA HIS A 104 -0.70 -9.71 21.99
C HIS A 104 0.78 -9.31 21.91
N ASP A 105 1.10 -8.11 21.41
CA ASP A 105 2.49 -7.67 21.26
C ASP A 105 3.03 -7.05 22.55
N ASP A 106 3.89 -7.78 23.26
CA ASP A 106 4.51 -7.39 24.53
C ASP A 106 5.58 -6.27 24.40
N ASN A 107 5.96 -5.88 23.17
CA ASN A 107 6.96 -4.84 22.96
C ASN A 107 6.41 -3.42 23.18
N TRP A 108 5.09 -3.27 23.32
CA TRP A 108 4.39 -2.00 23.52
C TRP A 108 3.67 -2.01 24.86
N THR A 109 3.64 -0.86 25.54
CA THR A 109 2.82 -0.70 26.75
C THR A 109 1.35 -0.59 26.37
N GLU A 110 0.42 -1.03 27.23
CA GLU A 110 -1.04 -1.03 26.94
C GLU A 110 -1.58 0.35 26.54
N ASP A 111 -0.95 1.42 27.01
CA ASP A 111 -1.33 2.81 26.71
C ASP A 111 -0.80 3.35 25.37
N GLU A 112 0.05 2.60 24.66
CA GLU A 112 0.63 3.04 23.38
C GLU A 112 -0.23 2.57 22.19
N PRO A 113 -0.79 3.49 21.37
CA PRO A 113 -1.60 3.14 20.21
C PRO A 113 -0.69 2.74 19.03
N TYR A 114 -0.22 1.49 19.02
CA TYR A 114 0.70 0.97 17.99
C TYR A 114 -0.01 0.25 16.84
N LYS A 115 -1.19 -0.32 17.08
CA LYS A 115 -1.89 -1.19 16.12
C LYS A 115 -2.42 -0.37 14.95
N ALA A 116 -3.03 0.78 15.22
CA ALA A 116 -3.52 1.66 14.17
C ALA A 116 -2.38 2.13 13.24
N ARG A 117 -1.22 2.46 13.82
CA ARG A 117 -0.02 2.86 13.06
C ARG A 117 0.50 1.73 12.17
N PHE A 118 0.59 0.51 12.72
CA PHE A 118 1.05 -0.66 11.95
C PHE A 118 0.16 -0.92 10.73
N PHE A 119 -1.15 -0.94 10.93
CA PHE A 119 -2.11 -1.18 9.84
C PHE A 119 -2.13 -0.04 8.82
N ALA A 120 -1.95 1.21 9.26
CA ALA A 120 -1.77 2.33 8.35
C ALA A 120 -0.54 2.17 7.46
N TYR A 121 0.62 1.76 8.03
CA TYR A 121 1.84 1.51 7.26
C TYR A 121 1.67 0.32 6.31
N LEU A 122 0.99 -0.74 6.74
CA LEU A 122 0.74 -1.91 5.91
C LEU A 122 -0.18 -1.58 4.71
N SER A 123 -1.24 -0.81 4.93
CA SER A 123 -2.11 -0.32 3.84
C SER A 123 -1.39 0.66 2.90
N PHE A 124 -0.49 1.50 3.44
CA PHE A 124 0.35 2.39 2.62
C PHE A 124 1.33 1.60 1.75
N PHE A 125 1.92 0.52 2.30
CA PHE A 125 2.76 -0.39 1.54
C PHE A 125 2.00 -1.02 0.37
N THR A 126 0.77 -1.51 0.61
CA THR A 126 -0.06 -2.06 -0.46
C THR A 126 -0.36 -1.01 -1.53
N PHE A 127 -0.71 0.22 -1.14
CA PHE A 127 -0.91 1.31 -2.11
C PHE A 127 0.33 1.54 -2.97
N ALA A 128 1.51 1.67 -2.36
CA ALA A 128 2.75 1.92 -3.09
C ALA A 128 3.08 0.78 -4.07
N MET A 129 2.88 -0.48 -3.65
CA MET A 129 3.01 -1.65 -4.53
C MET A 129 2.02 -1.62 -5.69
N LEU A 130 0.75 -1.28 -5.43
CA LEU A 130 -0.28 -1.19 -6.47
C LEU A 130 0.02 -0.06 -7.47
N MET A 131 0.50 1.08 -6.98
CA MET A 131 0.97 2.20 -7.80
C MET A 131 2.15 1.81 -8.69
N LEU A 132 3.08 1.02 -8.18
CA LEU A 132 4.23 0.52 -8.92
C LEU A 132 3.81 -0.41 -10.07
N VAL A 133 2.91 -1.37 -9.81
CA VAL A 133 2.52 -2.39 -10.83
C VAL A 133 1.49 -1.89 -11.85
N THR A 134 0.82 -0.77 -11.56
CA THR A 134 -0.15 -0.12 -12.47
C THR A 134 0.44 1.09 -13.20
N ALA A 135 1.75 1.34 -13.06
CA ALA A 135 2.43 2.48 -13.66
C ALA A 135 2.36 2.46 -15.19
N ASP A 136 1.94 3.58 -15.78
CA ASP A 136 1.94 3.76 -17.24
C ASP A 136 3.26 4.37 -17.77
N ASN A 137 3.97 5.13 -16.94
CA ASN A 137 5.25 5.76 -17.28
C ASN A 137 6.29 5.63 -16.17
N LEU A 138 7.54 5.99 -16.51
CA LEU A 138 8.69 5.89 -15.61
C LEU A 138 8.56 6.77 -14.36
N LEU A 139 7.90 7.92 -14.46
CA LEU A 139 7.72 8.83 -13.32
C LEU A 139 6.80 8.19 -12.27
N GLN A 140 5.69 7.59 -12.71
CA GLN A 140 4.78 6.86 -11.83
C GLN A 140 5.42 5.60 -11.26
N MET A 141 6.19 4.87 -12.06
CA MET A 141 6.94 3.71 -11.60
C MET A 141 7.95 4.10 -10.51
N PHE A 142 8.70 5.19 -10.71
CA PHE A 142 9.64 5.73 -9.73
C PHE A 142 8.93 6.16 -8.44
N PHE A 143 7.77 6.81 -8.53
CA PHE A 143 6.97 7.15 -7.36
C PHE A 143 6.50 5.92 -6.58
N GLY A 144 6.03 4.89 -7.28
CA GLY A 144 5.68 3.62 -6.65
C GLY A 144 6.88 2.98 -5.96
N TRP A 145 8.04 2.96 -6.62
CA TRP A 145 9.30 2.40 -6.11
C TRP A 145 9.76 3.09 -4.83
N GLU A 146 9.83 4.42 -4.84
CA GLU A 146 10.19 5.22 -3.66
C GLU A 146 9.16 5.08 -2.54
N GLY A 147 7.87 5.02 -2.88
CA GLY A 147 6.80 4.75 -1.93
C GLY A 147 6.98 3.41 -1.21
N VAL A 148 7.35 2.35 -1.94
CA VAL A 148 7.64 1.02 -1.38
C VAL A 148 8.86 1.08 -0.46
N GLY A 149 9.90 1.84 -0.84
CA GLY A 149 11.09 2.08 -0.01
C GLY A 149 10.76 2.74 1.33
N VAL A 150 9.98 3.82 1.30
CA VAL A 150 9.52 4.54 2.51
C VAL A 150 8.62 3.65 3.36
N ALA A 151 7.65 2.95 2.76
CA ALA A 151 6.77 2.05 3.49
C ALA A 151 7.54 0.91 4.17
N SER A 152 8.53 0.35 3.49
CA SER A 152 9.42 -0.68 4.06
C SER A 152 10.25 -0.15 5.23
N TYR A 153 10.80 1.06 5.11
CA TYR A 153 11.51 1.74 6.20
C TYR A 153 10.62 1.88 7.45
N LEU A 154 9.38 2.35 7.27
CA LEU A 154 8.42 2.54 8.37
C LEU A 154 8.02 1.22 9.04
N LEU A 155 7.86 0.13 8.27
CA LEU A 155 7.51 -1.18 8.78
C LEU A 155 8.68 -1.88 9.49
N ILE A 156 9.90 -1.82 8.93
CA ILE A 156 11.09 -2.40 9.57
C ILE A 156 11.45 -1.62 10.84
N GLY A 157 11.37 -0.28 10.77
CA GLY A 157 11.60 0.62 11.89
C GLY A 157 10.43 0.72 12.88
N PHE A 158 9.40 -0.12 12.73
CA PHE A 158 8.20 -0.05 13.55
C PHE A 158 8.51 -0.15 15.05
N TYR A 159 9.41 -1.06 15.43
CA TYR A 159 9.92 -1.20 16.80
C TYR A 159 11.05 -0.21 17.09
N TYR A 160 10.78 1.09 16.96
CA TYR A 160 11.78 2.15 17.09
C TYR A 160 12.51 2.19 18.45
N LYS A 161 11.94 1.57 19.49
CA LYS A 161 12.59 1.41 20.81
C LYS A 161 13.81 0.50 20.77
N LYS A 162 13.94 -0.37 19.75
CA LYS A 162 15.09 -1.26 19.56
C LYS A 162 16.10 -0.60 18.61
N PRO A 163 17.31 -0.23 19.07
CA PRO A 163 18.33 0.38 18.20
C PRO A 163 18.69 -0.47 16.98
N SER A 164 18.65 -1.80 17.12
CA SER A 164 18.87 -2.74 16.02
C SER A 164 17.82 -2.62 14.91
N ALA A 165 16.54 -2.37 15.25
CA ALA A 165 15.47 -2.18 14.27
C ALA A 165 15.66 -0.88 13.48
N ASN A 166 16.05 0.21 14.16
CA ASN A 166 16.35 1.49 13.50
C ASN A 166 17.55 1.38 12.55
N ALA A 167 18.63 0.71 12.99
CA ALA A 167 19.80 0.48 12.15
C ALA A 167 19.47 -0.38 10.92
N ALA A 168 18.64 -1.42 11.08
CA ALA A 168 18.17 -2.27 9.98
C ALA A 168 17.28 -1.50 9.00
N ALA A 169 16.35 -0.68 9.49
CA ALA A 169 15.50 0.17 8.66
C ALA A 169 16.33 1.16 7.84
N MET A 170 17.28 1.84 8.47
CA MET A 170 18.18 2.77 7.80
C MET A 170 19.02 2.07 6.73
N LYS A 171 19.57 0.89 7.03
CA LYS A 171 20.32 0.09 6.06
C LYS A 171 19.46 -0.29 4.86
N ALA A 172 18.24 -0.77 5.09
CA ALA A 172 17.30 -1.14 4.03
C ALA A 172 16.95 0.07 3.14
N PHE A 173 16.70 1.22 3.76
CA PHE A 173 16.37 2.45 3.04
C PHE A 173 17.54 2.96 2.18
N ILE A 174 18.75 3.00 2.72
CA ILE A 174 19.94 3.46 1.97
C ILE A 174 20.23 2.54 0.79
N VAL A 175 20.17 1.21 0.99
CA VAL A 175 20.42 0.25 -0.10
C VAL A 175 19.34 0.38 -1.18
N ASN A 176 18.08 0.55 -0.80
CA ASN A 176 16.98 0.75 -1.75
C ASN A 176 17.08 2.08 -2.51
N ARG A 177 17.72 3.10 -1.94
CA ARG A 177 17.87 4.42 -2.56
C ARG A 177 19.00 4.47 -3.60
N VAL A 178 19.99 3.59 -3.47
CA VAL A 178 21.13 3.50 -4.40
C VAL A 178 20.80 2.67 -5.63
N GLY A 179 19.90 1.69 -5.51
CA GLY A 179 19.43 0.84 -6.61
C GLY A 179 18.38 1.53 -7.47
#